data_AF-A0A8J4YPI0-F1
#
_entry.id   AF-A0A8J4YPI0-F1
#
_cell.length_a   1.000
_cell.length_b   1.000
_cell.length_c   1.000
_cell.angle_alpha   90.00
_cell.angle_beta   90.00
_cell.angle_gamma   90.00
#
_symmetry.space_group_name_H-M   'P 1'
#
loop_
_entity.id
_entity.type
_entity.pdbx_description
1 polymer ?
#
loop_
_entity_poly.entity_id
_entity_poly.type
_entity_poly.pdbx_seq_one_letter_code
_entity_poly.pdbx_strand_id
1 'polypeptide(L)'
;MHQARWMAKILYSLKIWMLRDQLHDLTKWEEKCARDVALSAATVYMKPWFTTSLAAAAPRTDLDLLQKLRTYPDPQIAKVSSAKLQKHLWYLSEELVGFAFFDEEVPPETKRAMVQAMREEENSNDDGIHIHTTWYIQTCYQKCIGKRPKSRRGFVSTETLDKIKESRAARLAGNQDQHRALSRQTRTRLGRDKERYVRSLAEDVEGHLNANDLRPTYRALKKLRFESPSRARAIRAADGRVVSEMDGQMALWAEYFGQLFTVDPPIGQLYTTGLQTS
;
A
#
# COMPACT_ATOMS: atom_id res chain seq x y z
N MET A 1 -11.73 -5.12 7.46
CA MET A 1 -11.31 -4.83 8.86
C MET A 1 -9.89 -5.34 9.17
N HIS A 2 -8.83 -4.68 8.70
CA HIS A 2 -7.43 -5.03 9.07
C HIS A 2 -6.63 -3.86 9.69
N GLN A 3 -7.25 -2.68 9.85
CA GLN A 3 -6.57 -1.47 10.32
C GLN A 3 -6.36 -1.40 11.85
N ALA A 4 -7.10 -2.18 12.65
CA ALA A 4 -7.05 -2.08 14.11
C ALA A 4 -5.92 -2.86 14.81
N ARG A 5 -5.29 -3.85 14.14
CA ARG A 5 -4.39 -4.80 14.84
C ARG A 5 -3.00 -4.25 15.16
N TRP A 6 -2.54 -3.24 14.44
CA TRP A 6 -1.25 -2.61 14.73
C TRP A 6 -1.40 -1.50 15.77
N MET A 7 -2.46 -0.69 15.64
CA MET A 7 -2.87 0.32 16.62
C MET A 7 -3.07 -0.25 18.02
N ALA A 8 -3.81 -1.37 18.12
CA ALA A 8 -4.02 -2.03 19.38
C ALA A 8 -2.69 -2.44 20.04
N LYS A 9 -1.73 -2.95 19.26
CA LYS A 9 -0.41 -3.36 19.78
C LYS A 9 0.38 -2.17 20.32
N ILE A 10 0.34 -1.03 19.63
CA ILE A 10 0.98 0.21 20.11
C ILE A 10 0.35 0.66 21.44
N LEU A 11 -0.98 0.68 21.51
CA LEU A 11 -1.71 1.02 22.75
C LEU A 11 -1.39 0.07 23.89
N TYR A 12 -1.30 -1.24 23.62
CA TYR A 12 -0.91 -2.21 24.63
C TYR A 12 0.54 -2.02 25.08
N SER A 13 1.49 -1.77 24.18
CA SER A 13 2.87 -1.46 24.55
C SER A 13 2.97 -0.19 25.42
N LEU A 14 2.20 0.84 25.10
CA LEU A 14 2.07 2.06 25.91
C LEU A 14 1.51 1.74 27.30
N LYS A 15 0.40 1.00 27.38
CA LYS A 15 -0.22 0.59 28.66
C LYS A 15 0.72 -0.25 29.51
N ILE A 16 1.38 -1.24 28.91
CA ILE A 16 2.36 -2.11 29.60
C ILE A 16 3.50 -1.27 30.17
N TRP A 17 4.01 -0.30 29.41
CA TRP A 17 5.08 0.58 29.88
C TRP A 17 4.61 1.54 31.00
N MET A 18 3.41 2.11 30.87
CA MET A 18 2.84 3.04 31.87
C MET A 18 2.45 2.33 33.17
N LEU A 19 1.93 1.11 33.10
CA LEU A 19 1.46 0.33 34.23
C LEU A 19 2.46 -0.74 34.66
N ARG A 20 3.72 -0.65 34.24
CA ARG A 20 4.75 -1.68 34.50
C ARG A 20 4.91 -1.99 35.99
N ASP A 21 4.74 -0.98 36.85
CA ASP A 21 4.87 -1.13 38.30
C ASP A 21 3.70 -1.95 38.92
N GLN A 22 2.57 -2.06 38.21
CA GLN A 22 1.41 -2.90 38.58
C GLN A 22 1.46 -4.31 37.95
N LEU A 23 2.39 -4.55 37.03
CA LEU A 23 2.55 -5.82 36.32
C LEU A 23 3.72 -6.61 36.93
N HIS A 24 3.43 -7.43 37.93
CA HIS A 24 4.45 -8.14 38.72
C HIS A 24 5.26 -9.21 37.94
N ASP A 25 4.80 -9.61 36.75
CA ASP A 25 5.40 -10.71 35.97
C ASP A 25 6.23 -10.26 34.75
N LEU A 26 6.59 -8.97 34.63
CA LEU A 26 7.40 -8.51 33.50
C LEU A 26 8.89 -8.80 33.69
N THR A 27 9.50 -9.46 32.70
CA THR A 27 10.96 -9.55 32.65
C THR A 27 11.59 -8.20 32.31
N LYS A 28 12.82 -7.96 32.79
CA LYS A 28 13.59 -6.74 32.44
C LYS A 28 13.74 -6.53 30.92
N TRP A 29 13.78 -7.63 30.17
CA TRP A 29 13.85 -7.59 28.72
C TRP A 29 12.53 -7.13 28.09
N GLU A 30 11.40 -7.68 28.54
CA GLU A 30 10.07 -7.26 28.08
C GLU A 30 9.76 -5.81 28.44
N GLU A 31 10.16 -5.37 29.63
CA GLU A 31 10.05 -3.98 30.06
C GLU A 31 10.83 -3.06 29.11
N LYS A 32 12.08 -3.41 28.78
CA LYS A 32 12.88 -2.69 27.81
C LYS A 32 12.20 -2.65 26.43
N CYS A 33 11.70 -3.79 25.93
CA CYS A 33 11.00 -3.83 24.65
C CYS A 33 9.73 -2.98 24.65
N ALA A 34 8.92 -3.03 25.71
CA ALA A 34 7.72 -2.22 25.86
C ALA A 34 8.07 -0.73 25.88
N ARG A 35 9.13 -0.35 26.59
CA ARG A 35 9.66 1.03 26.59
C ARG A 35 10.05 1.49 25.21
N ASP A 36 10.88 0.72 24.51
CA ASP A 36 11.47 1.15 23.23
C ASP A 36 10.36 1.28 22.15
N VAL A 37 9.36 0.40 22.19
CA VAL A 37 8.15 0.51 21.34
C VAL A 37 7.27 1.69 21.77
N ALA A 38 7.04 1.91 23.06
CA ALA A 38 6.23 3.01 23.56
C ALA A 38 6.86 4.38 23.23
N LEU A 39 8.17 4.52 23.40
CA LEU A 39 8.91 5.75 23.06
C LEU A 39 8.89 6.03 21.56
N SER A 40 9.11 5.02 20.73
CA SER A 40 9.02 5.18 19.27
C SER A 40 7.62 5.54 18.80
N ALA A 41 6.58 4.94 19.39
CA ALA A 41 5.20 5.31 19.11
C ALA A 41 4.88 6.74 19.56
N ALA A 42 5.31 7.14 20.77
CA ALA A 42 5.08 8.48 21.31
C ALA A 42 5.73 9.57 20.45
N THR A 43 6.96 9.33 19.97
CA THR A 43 7.75 10.31 19.22
C THR A 43 7.35 10.39 17.75
N VAL A 44 7.08 9.26 17.11
CA VAL A 44 6.91 9.20 15.65
C VAL A 44 5.44 9.07 15.26
N TYR A 45 4.64 8.35 16.04
CA TYR A 45 3.33 7.87 15.60
C TYR A 45 2.13 8.62 16.21
N MET A 46 2.26 9.20 17.40
CA MET A 46 1.15 9.88 18.07
C MET A 46 0.61 11.09 17.30
N LYS A 47 1.47 11.93 16.72
CA LYS A 47 1.02 13.09 15.94
C LYS A 47 0.20 12.65 14.70
N PRO A 48 0.70 11.75 13.83
CA PRO A 48 -0.09 11.13 12.76
C PRO A 48 -1.39 10.48 13.20
N TRP A 49 -1.40 9.83 14.37
CA TRP A 49 -2.60 9.20 14.93
C TRP A 49 -3.74 10.20 15.09
N PHE A 50 -3.46 11.35 15.72
CA PHE A 50 -4.51 12.35 15.97
C PHE A 50 -4.93 13.12 14.72
N THR A 51 -4.09 13.14 13.67
CA THR A 51 -4.43 13.75 12.37
C THR A 51 -5.09 12.76 11.41
N THR A 52 -5.26 11.48 11.79
CA THR A 52 -5.81 10.40 10.94
C THR A 52 -7.29 10.60 10.56
N SER A 53 -8.04 11.44 11.29
CA SER A 53 -9.44 11.75 10.97
C SER A 53 -9.61 12.54 9.66
N LEU A 54 -8.55 13.15 9.15
CA LEU A 54 -8.57 13.94 7.92
C LEU A 54 -8.08 13.10 6.73
N ALA A 55 -9.02 12.62 5.91
CA ALA A 55 -8.69 11.86 4.70
C ALA A 55 -7.78 12.63 3.73
N ALA A 56 -7.98 13.95 3.62
CA ALA A 56 -7.14 14.83 2.81
C ALA A 56 -5.67 14.87 3.28
N ALA A 57 -5.44 14.84 4.60
CA ALA A 57 -4.12 14.90 5.20
C ALA A 57 -3.41 13.55 5.27
N ALA A 58 -4.15 12.44 5.08
CA ALA A 58 -3.61 11.10 5.23
C ALA A 58 -2.39 10.81 4.32
N PRO A 59 -2.37 11.20 3.03
CA PRO A 59 -1.20 11.00 2.17
C PRO A 59 0.06 11.71 2.67
N ARG A 60 -0.04 12.98 3.03
CA ARG A 60 1.10 13.79 3.51
C ARG A 60 1.58 13.30 4.87
N THR A 61 0.64 13.00 5.77
CA THR A 61 0.94 12.52 7.12
C THR A 61 1.71 11.21 7.09
N ASP A 62 1.29 10.25 6.26
CA ASP A 62 1.99 8.97 6.11
C ASP A 62 3.40 9.12 5.51
N LEU A 63 3.58 10.05 4.58
CA LEU A 63 4.89 10.35 3.98
C LEU A 63 5.83 11.05 4.99
N ASP A 64 5.32 12.01 5.76
CA ASP A 64 6.07 12.67 6.84
C ASP A 64 6.48 11.67 7.93
N LEU A 65 5.57 10.75 8.29
CA LEU A 65 5.84 9.66 9.21
C LEU A 65 6.97 8.75 8.71
N LEU A 66 6.99 8.40 7.42
CA LEU A 66 8.09 7.63 6.81
C LEU A 66 9.42 8.39 6.82
N GLN A 67 9.39 9.71 6.61
CA GLN A 67 10.58 10.56 6.65
C GLN A 67 11.14 10.64 8.08
N LYS A 68 10.29 10.80 9.09
CA LYS A 68 10.68 10.78 10.51
C LYS A 68 11.28 9.45 10.94
N LEU A 69 10.73 8.34 10.43
CA LEU A 69 11.29 7.00 10.70
C LEU A 69 12.69 6.84 10.12
N ARG A 70 13.05 7.50 9.02
CA ARG A 70 14.42 7.48 8.48
C ARG A 70 15.44 8.18 9.37
N THR A 71 15.04 9.27 10.02
CA THR A 71 15.90 10.04 10.93
C THR A 71 15.83 9.51 12.37
N TYR A 72 15.09 8.42 12.62
CA TYR A 72 14.91 7.89 13.96
C TYR A 72 16.22 7.27 14.50
N PRO A 73 16.61 7.54 15.77
CA PRO A 73 17.91 7.13 16.29
C PRO A 73 18.19 5.62 16.28
N ASP A 74 17.16 4.79 16.45
CA ASP A 74 17.31 3.32 16.45
C ASP A 74 17.06 2.75 15.04
N PRO A 75 18.09 2.21 14.35
CA PRO A 75 17.96 1.69 13.00
C PRO A 75 17.07 0.43 12.90
N GLN A 76 17.00 -0.39 13.96
CA GLN A 76 16.17 -1.60 13.96
C GLN A 76 14.69 -1.22 14.04
N ILE A 77 14.34 -0.32 14.97
CA ILE A 77 12.98 0.19 15.11
C ILE A 77 12.56 0.94 13.85
N ALA A 78 13.44 1.79 13.32
CA ALA A 78 13.23 2.51 12.06
C ALA A 78 12.90 1.55 10.92
N LYS A 79 13.73 0.51 10.73
CA LYS A 79 13.56 -0.48 9.66
C LYS A 79 12.27 -1.28 9.80
N VAL A 80 11.99 -1.82 10.99
CA VAL A 80 10.80 -2.65 11.24
C VAL A 80 9.53 -1.81 11.12
N SER A 81 9.51 -0.61 11.69
CA SER A 81 8.36 0.31 11.63
C SER A 81 8.11 0.80 10.20
N SER A 82 9.17 1.14 9.46
CA SER A 82 9.05 1.53 8.05
C SER A 82 8.51 0.39 7.19
N ALA A 83 9.04 -0.83 7.35
CA ALA A 83 8.54 -2.00 6.63
C ALA A 83 7.09 -2.34 6.97
N LYS A 84 6.66 -2.05 8.20
CA LYS A 84 5.27 -2.21 8.62
C LYS A 84 4.39 -1.14 7.98
N LEU A 85 4.76 0.13 8.09
CA LEU A 85 4.03 1.27 7.53
C LEU A 85 3.85 1.15 6.02
N GLN A 86 4.89 0.73 5.29
CA GLN A 86 4.83 0.42 3.84
C GLN A 86 3.72 -0.54 3.43
N LYS A 87 3.28 -1.44 4.32
CA LYS A 87 2.16 -2.35 4.05
C LYS A 87 0.80 -1.68 4.21
N HIS A 88 0.74 -0.54 4.90
CA HIS A 88 -0.47 0.25 5.13
C HIS A 88 -0.71 1.32 4.05
N LEU A 89 0.31 1.70 3.27
CA LEU A 89 0.18 2.61 2.10
C LEU A 89 -0.56 2.01 0.88
N TRP A 90 -1.32 0.94 1.06
CA TRP A 90 -2.10 0.32 -0.02
C TRP A 90 -3.20 1.24 -0.56
N TYR A 91 -3.64 2.22 0.24
CA TYR A 91 -4.66 3.20 -0.12
C TYR A 91 -4.08 4.41 -0.86
N LEU A 92 -2.77 4.53 -1.02
CA LEU A 92 -2.17 5.64 -1.77
C LEU A 92 -2.27 5.38 -3.28
N SER A 93 -3.47 5.09 -3.81
CA SER A 93 -3.72 4.92 -5.25
C SER A 93 -3.90 6.28 -5.94
N GLU A 94 -3.91 6.31 -7.28
CA GLU A 94 -4.11 7.56 -8.06
C GLU A 94 -5.39 8.30 -7.68
N GLU A 95 -6.50 7.57 -7.57
CA GLU A 95 -7.82 8.11 -7.22
C GLU A 95 -7.80 8.75 -5.83
N LEU A 96 -7.12 8.09 -4.88
CA LEU A 96 -7.06 8.50 -3.48
C LEU A 96 -5.98 9.56 -3.24
N VAL A 97 -4.99 9.67 -4.13
CA VAL A 97 -4.01 10.76 -4.13
C VAL A 97 -4.64 12.11 -4.44
N GLY A 98 -5.77 12.11 -5.15
CA GLY A 98 -6.60 13.28 -5.33
C GLY A 98 -7.02 13.93 -4.01
N PHE A 99 -7.11 13.17 -2.92
CA PHE A 99 -7.40 13.71 -1.60
C PHE A 99 -6.34 14.69 -1.10
N ALA A 100 -5.07 14.54 -1.50
CA ALA A 100 -4.00 15.47 -1.14
C ALA A 100 -4.17 16.86 -1.80
N PHE A 101 -5.00 17.00 -2.85
CA PHE A 101 -5.33 18.32 -3.41
C PHE A 101 -6.19 19.15 -2.47
N PHE A 102 -6.97 18.49 -1.60
CA PHE A 102 -7.83 19.15 -0.61
C PHE A 102 -7.12 19.42 0.72
N ASP A 103 -5.86 19.01 0.87
CA ASP A 103 -5.06 19.33 2.04
C ASP A 103 -4.52 20.77 1.93
N GLU A 104 -4.92 21.64 2.84
CA GLU A 104 -4.48 23.04 2.91
C GLU A 104 -2.98 23.17 3.20
N GLU A 105 -2.39 22.19 3.90
CA GLU A 105 -0.96 22.20 4.23
C GLU A 105 -0.08 21.75 3.05
N VAL A 106 -0.67 21.24 1.96
CA VAL A 106 0.09 20.93 0.74
C VAL A 106 0.26 22.20 -0.09
N PRO A 107 1.51 22.66 -0.36
CA PRO A 107 1.73 23.89 -1.10
C PRO A 107 1.15 23.82 -2.53
N PRO A 108 0.61 24.93 -3.06
CA PRO A 108 0.02 24.97 -4.40
C PRO A 108 1.03 24.58 -5.50
N GLU A 109 2.32 24.84 -5.30
CA GLU A 109 3.39 24.39 -6.20
C GLU A 109 3.48 22.86 -6.27
N THR A 110 3.35 22.19 -5.12
CA THR A 110 3.35 20.72 -5.05
C THR A 110 2.11 20.17 -5.74
N LYS A 111 0.94 20.80 -5.55
CA LYS A 111 -0.30 20.43 -6.27
C LYS A 111 -0.17 20.61 -7.79
N ARG A 112 0.46 21.70 -8.25
CA ARG A 112 0.73 21.92 -9.69
C ARG A 112 1.70 20.87 -10.26
N ALA A 113 2.76 20.53 -9.53
CA ALA A 113 3.70 19.48 -9.92
C ALA A 113 3.02 18.10 -9.99
N MET A 114 2.09 17.82 -9.07
CA MET A 114 1.25 16.61 -9.10
C MET A 114 0.39 16.54 -10.38
N VAL A 115 -0.26 17.65 -10.76
CA VAL A 115 -1.09 17.72 -11.98
C VAL A 115 -0.24 17.57 -13.24
N GLN A 116 0.94 18.19 -13.29
CA GLN A 116 1.86 18.05 -14.42
C GLN A 116 2.33 16.59 -14.58
N ALA A 117 2.69 15.94 -13.48
CA ALA A 117 3.05 14.53 -13.47
C ALA A 117 1.93 13.63 -14.00
N MET A 118 0.67 13.89 -13.61
CA MET A 118 -0.49 13.14 -14.10
C MET A 118 -0.66 13.27 -15.63
N ARG A 119 -0.47 14.48 -16.17
CA ARG A 119 -0.58 14.77 -17.62
C ARG A 119 0.55 14.15 -18.45
N GLU A 120 1.75 14.04 -17.90
CA GLU A 120 2.90 13.41 -18.57
C GLU A 120 2.71 11.89 -18.74
N GLU A 121 1.90 11.26 -17.89
CA GLU A 121 1.61 9.82 -17.95
C GLU A 121 0.39 9.45 -18.82
N GLU A 122 -0.62 10.31 -18.95
CA GLU A 122 -1.74 10.08 -19.89
C GLU A 122 -1.26 9.95 -21.35
N ASN A 123 -0.14 10.59 -21.69
CA ASN A 123 0.48 10.49 -23.02
C ASN A 123 1.27 9.18 -23.24
N SER A 124 1.34 8.30 -22.23
CA SER A 124 1.78 6.92 -22.37
C SER A 124 0.58 5.98 -22.50
N ASN A 125 0.04 5.84 -23.71
CA ASN A 125 -1.02 4.88 -24.05
C ASN A 125 -0.58 3.42 -23.83
N ASP A 126 -0.69 2.91 -22.60
CA ASP A 126 -0.71 1.47 -22.31
C ASP A 126 -2.02 1.16 -21.57
N ASP A 127 -2.92 0.43 -22.23
CA ASP A 127 -4.32 0.18 -21.87
C ASP A 127 -4.48 -0.77 -20.65
N GLY A 128 -3.74 -0.53 -19.58
CA GLY A 128 -3.81 -1.29 -18.35
C GLY A 128 -4.02 -0.37 -17.16
N ILE A 129 -5.14 -0.54 -16.45
CA ILE A 129 -5.55 0.08 -15.17
C ILE A 129 -4.54 -0.19 -14.01
N HIS A 130 -3.26 -0.44 -14.29
CA HIS A 130 -2.26 -0.90 -13.32
C HIS A 130 -0.86 -0.31 -13.46
N ILE A 131 -0.66 0.78 -14.22
CA ILE A 131 0.71 1.30 -14.47
C ILE A 131 0.93 2.71 -13.88
N HIS A 132 -0.11 3.52 -13.73
CA HIS A 132 -0.05 4.89 -13.22
C HIS A 132 0.26 4.99 -11.69
N THR A 133 -0.20 4.02 -10.88
CA THR A 133 0.03 4.00 -9.42
C THR A 133 1.50 3.90 -9.02
N THR A 134 2.33 3.43 -9.95
CA THR A 134 3.73 3.06 -9.68
C THR A 134 4.70 4.21 -9.90
N TRP A 135 4.27 5.39 -10.34
CA TRP A 135 5.19 6.52 -10.53
C TRP A 135 5.00 7.58 -9.47
N TYR A 136 3.81 8.11 -9.19
CA TYR A 136 3.63 9.13 -8.13
C TYR A 136 4.06 8.62 -6.75
N ILE A 137 3.53 7.45 -6.34
CA ILE A 137 3.98 6.76 -5.12
C ILE A 137 5.48 6.58 -5.20
N GLN A 138 6.02 6.15 -6.34
CA GLN A 138 7.42 5.83 -6.48
C GLN A 138 8.34 7.05 -6.52
N THR A 139 7.92 8.22 -6.99
CA THR A 139 8.72 9.44 -7.05
C THR A 139 8.75 10.12 -5.68
N CYS A 140 7.60 10.18 -4.99
CA CYS A 140 7.51 10.58 -3.58
C CYS A 140 8.22 9.58 -2.65
N TYR A 141 8.05 8.27 -2.86
CA TYR A 141 8.78 7.19 -2.17
C TYR A 141 10.27 7.16 -2.53
N GLN A 142 10.69 7.50 -3.75
CA GLN A 142 12.12 7.54 -4.12
C GLN A 142 12.81 8.74 -3.48
N LYS A 143 12.15 9.90 -3.42
CA LYS A 143 12.62 11.05 -2.64
C LYS A 143 12.68 10.73 -1.14
N CYS A 144 11.64 10.08 -0.59
CA CYS A 144 11.53 9.87 0.86
C CYS A 144 12.11 8.55 1.40
N ILE A 145 12.32 7.49 0.60
CA ILE A 145 12.64 6.11 1.07
C ILE A 145 13.71 5.40 0.22
N GLY A 146 13.98 5.86 -1.01
CA GLY A 146 14.95 5.24 -1.92
C GLY A 146 14.34 4.17 -2.82
N LYS A 147 15.09 3.63 -3.80
CA LYS A 147 14.53 2.73 -4.83
C LYS A 147 14.13 1.38 -4.23
N ARG A 148 12.84 1.05 -4.25
CA ARG A 148 12.38 -0.33 -4.00
C ARG A 148 12.87 -1.22 -5.14
N PRO A 149 13.51 -2.37 -4.87
CA PRO A 149 13.82 -3.31 -5.94
C PRO A 149 12.49 -3.77 -6.56
N LYS A 150 12.31 -3.49 -7.85
CA LYS A 150 11.17 -4.02 -8.59
C LYS A 150 11.26 -5.55 -8.50
N SER A 151 10.26 -6.17 -7.88
CA SER A 151 10.09 -7.63 -7.96
C SER A 151 9.73 -7.96 -9.40
N ARG A 152 10.75 -8.08 -10.26
CA ARG A 152 10.57 -8.61 -11.60
C ARG A 152 10.00 -10.01 -11.41
N ARG A 153 8.90 -10.34 -12.09
CA ARG A 153 8.35 -11.71 -12.14
C ARG A 153 9.31 -12.71 -12.82
N GLY A 154 10.61 -12.39 -12.92
CA GLY A 154 11.69 -13.23 -13.44
C GLY A 154 11.57 -13.65 -14.90
N PHE A 155 10.41 -13.53 -15.52
CA PHE A 155 10.13 -14.17 -16.80
C PHE A 155 10.74 -13.46 -18.01
N VAL A 156 11.03 -12.16 -17.89
CA VAL A 156 11.60 -11.37 -19.00
C VAL A 156 13.12 -11.51 -18.98
N SER A 157 13.68 -11.96 -20.11
CA SER A 157 15.13 -12.13 -20.28
C SER A 157 15.87 -10.79 -20.30
N THR A 158 17.17 -10.82 -19.99
CA THR A 158 18.04 -9.64 -20.08
C THR A 158 18.09 -9.09 -21.50
N GLU A 159 18.13 -9.98 -22.50
CA GLU A 159 18.14 -9.63 -23.92
C GLU A 159 16.86 -8.88 -24.36
N THR A 160 15.69 -9.27 -23.85
CA THR A 160 14.43 -8.56 -24.11
C THR A 160 14.41 -7.21 -23.40
N LEU A 161 14.96 -7.11 -22.19
CA LEU A 161 15.06 -5.85 -21.46
C LEU A 161 15.95 -4.83 -22.18
N ASP A 162 17.04 -5.27 -22.80
CA ASP A 162 17.93 -4.37 -23.54
C ASP A 162 17.27 -3.83 -24.80
N LYS A 163 16.51 -4.66 -25.52
CA LYS A 163 15.68 -4.17 -26.65
C LYS A 163 14.56 -3.22 -26.25
N ILE A 164 13.97 -3.40 -25.06
CA ILE A 164 13.01 -2.43 -24.51
C ILE A 164 13.70 -1.07 -24.26
N LYS A 165 14.93 -1.08 -23.73
CA LYS A 165 15.71 0.15 -23.53
C LYS A 165 16.08 0.81 -24.86
N GLU A 166 16.51 0.03 -25.84
CA GLU A 166 16.83 0.52 -27.19
C GLU A 166 15.60 1.12 -27.89
N SER A 167 14.46 0.45 -27.80
CA SER A 167 13.19 0.98 -28.33
C SER A 167 12.83 2.31 -27.65
N ARG A 168 13.01 2.39 -26.33
CA ARG A 168 12.81 3.63 -25.57
C ARG A 168 13.78 4.73 -25.98
N ALA A 169 15.04 4.41 -26.24
CA ALA A 169 16.05 5.37 -26.71
C ALA A 169 15.72 5.89 -28.11
N ALA A 170 15.31 5.02 -29.04
CA ALA A 170 14.87 5.40 -30.38
C ALA A 170 13.63 6.31 -30.36
N ARG A 171 12.71 6.09 -29.42
CA ARG A 171 11.56 6.97 -29.20
C ARG A 171 11.97 8.36 -28.72
N LEU A 172 12.87 8.43 -27.73
CA LEU A 172 13.38 9.69 -27.19
C LEU A 172 14.21 10.49 -28.22
N ALA A 173 14.87 9.80 -29.13
CA ALA A 173 15.62 10.39 -30.23
C ALA A 173 14.74 10.86 -31.41
N GLY A 174 13.42 10.61 -31.39
CA GLY A 174 12.50 11.00 -32.46
C GLY A 174 12.47 10.07 -33.68
N ASN A 175 13.23 8.96 -33.66
CA ASN A 175 13.33 8.00 -34.76
C ASN A 175 12.12 7.04 -34.77
N GLN A 176 11.01 7.48 -35.36
CA GLN A 176 9.75 6.74 -35.35
C GLN A 176 9.83 5.36 -35.99
N ASP A 177 10.53 5.20 -37.12
CA ASP A 177 10.59 3.91 -37.83
C ASP A 177 11.42 2.87 -37.09
N GLN A 178 12.53 3.30 -36.50
CA GLN A 178 13.37 2.48 -35.63
C GLN A 178 12.60 2.04 -34.38
N HIS A 179 11.84 2.95 -33.76
CA HIS A 179 10.96 2.62 -32.65
C HIS A 179 9.88 1.60 -33.05
N ARG A 180 9.22 1.75 -34.21
CA ARG A 180 8.21 0.79 -34.70
C ARG A 180 8.82 -0.60 -34.92
N ALA A 181 10.00 -0.68 -35.54
CA ALA A 181 10.70 -1.94 -35.78
C ALA A 181 11.11 -2.64 -34.47
N LEU A 182 11.75 -1.90 -33.55
CA LEU A 182 12.17 -2.42 -32.25
C LEU A 182 10.98 -2.83 -31.37
N SER A 183 9.86 -2.12 -31.46
CA SER A 183 8.63 -2.45 -30.75
C SER A 183 8.01 -3.77 -31.23
N ARG A 184 8.01 -4.02 -32.55
CA ARG A 184 7.58 -5.32 -33.11
C ARG A 184 8.47 -6.45 -32.61
N GLN A 185 9.79 -6.27 -32.66
CA GLN A 185 10.74 -7.28 -32.15
C GLN A 185 10.57 -7.54 -30.65
N THR A 186 10.32 -6.48 -29.88
CA THR A 186 10.09 -6.56 -28.44
C THR A 186 8.84 -7.37 -28.12
N ARG A 187 7.73 -7.14 -28.84
CA ARG A 187 6.48 -7.92 -28.65
C ARG A 187 6.69 -9.41 -28.93
N THR A 188 7.37 -9.75 -30.03
CA THR A 188 7.70 -11.15 -30.35
C THR A 188 8.54 -11.80 -29.26
N ARG A 189 9.55 -11.10 -28.76
CA ARG A 189 10.43 -11.61 -27.69
C ARG A 189 9.71 -11.75 -26.35
N LEU A 190 8.86 -10.80 -25.99
CA LEU A 190 8.00 -10.89 -24.81
C LEU A 190 7.06 -12.10 -24.88
N GLY A 191 6.53 -12.40 -26.07
CA GLY A 191 5.77 -13.63 -26.30
C GLY A 191 6.58 -14.89 -26.00
N ARG A 192 7.80 -14.98 -26.55
CA ARG A 192 8.71 -16.12 -26.31
C ARG A 192 9.14 -16.26 -24.86
N ASP A 193 9.45 -15.15 -24.20
CA ASP A 193 9.84 -15.12 -22.79
C ASP A 193 8.68 -15.56 -21.88
N LYS A 194 7.45 -15.13 -22.20
CA LYS A 194 6.24 -15.58 -21.51
C LYS A 194 6.02 -17.08 -21.73
N GLU A 195 6.14 -17.57 -22.96
CA GLU A 195 5.96 -18.98 -23.29
C GLU A 195 7.00 -19.86 -22.55
N ARG A 196 8.27 -19.44 -22.54
CA ARG A 196 9.34 -20.13 -21.81
C ARG A 196 9.03 -20.22 -20.32
N TYR A 197 8.54 -19.14 -19.72
CA TYR A 197 8.18 -19.11 -18.31
C TYR A 197 6.97 -19.98 -17.96
N VAL A 198 5.95 -19.99 -18.82
CA VAL A 198 4.79 -20.88 -18.63
C VAL A 198 5.22 -22.34 -18.76
N ARG A 199 6.09 -22.65 -19.74
CA ARG A 199 6.65 -24.00 -19.94
C ARG A 199 7.43 -24.47 -18.72
N SER A 200 8.38 -23.66 -18.22
CA SER A 200 9.15 -24.03 -17.02
C SER A 200 8.27 -24.25 -15.80
N LEU A 201 7.20 -23.46 -15.65
CA LEU A 201 6.29 -23.59 -14.54
C LEU A 201 5.40 -24.84 -14.64
N ALA A 202 5.09 -25.29 -15.86
CA ALA A 202 4.41 -26.56 -16.10
C ALA A 202 5.34 -27.75 -15.77
N GLU A 203 6.60 -27.69 -16.20
CA GLU A 203 7.63 -28.69 -15.87
C GLU A 203 7.84 -28.81 -14.35
N ASP A 204 7.90 -27.68 -13.63
CA ASP A 204 7.97 -27.67 -12.16
C ASP A 204 6.75 -28.37 -11.53
N VAL A 205 5.53 -28.11 -12.05
CA VAL A 205 4.29 -28.74 -11.57
C VAL A 205 4.33 -30.24 -11.79
N GLU A 206 4.71 -30.70 -12.98
CA GLU A 206 4.84 -32.12 -13.30
C GLU A 206 5.89 -32.80 -12.42
N GLY A 207 7.05 -32.16 -12.20
CA GLY A 207 8.09 -32.65 -11.32
C GLY A 207 7.61 -32.81 -9.88
N HIS A 208 6.91 -31.82 -9.34
CA HIS A 208 6.36 -31.89 -7.99
C HIS A 208 5.21 -32.92 -7.84
N LEU A 209 4.40 -33.12 -8.89
CA LEU A 209 3.37 -34.16 -8.92
C LEU A 209 3.99 -35.56 -8.93
N ASN A 210 5.03 -35.78 -9.74
CA ASN A 210 5.75 -37.05 -9.79
C ASN A 210 6.45 -37.37 -8.46
N ALA A 211 6.90 -36.34 -7.74
CA ALA A 211 7.46 -36.46 -6.39
C ALA A 211 6.38 -36.57 -5.27
N ASN A 212 5.09 -36.53 -5.62
CA ASN A 212 3.95 -36.49 -4.71
C ASN A 212 4.02 -35.34 -3.66
N ASP A 213 4.67 -34.22 -3.99
CA ASP A 213 4.75 -33.04 -3.12
C ASP A 213 3.68 -32.00 -3.47
N LEU A 214 2.59 -32.03 -2.71
CA LEU A 214 1.39 -31.23 -2.98
C LEU A 214 1.59 -29.72 -2.73
N ARG A 215 2.47 -29.33 -1.79
CA ARG A 215 2.64 -27.92 -1.40
C ARG A 215 3.28 -27.05 -2.50
N PRO A 216 4.44 -27.41 -3.07
CA PRO A 216 5.04 -26.66 -4.17
C PRO A 216 4.24 -26.82 -5.47
N THR A 217 3.61 -27.98 -5.71
CA THR A 217 2.63 -28.18 -6.79
C THR A 217 1.54 -27.10 -6.74
N TYR A 218 0.88 -26.94 -5.59
CA TYR A 218 -0.19 -25.94 -5.44
C TYR A 218 0.32 -24.51 -5.61
N ARG A 219 1.53 -24.19 -5.14
CA ARG A 219 2.15 -22.87 -5.32
C ARG A 219 2.46 -22.57 -6.80
N ALA A 220 2.97 -23.55 -7.54
CA ALA A 220 3.27 -23.41 -8.96
C ALA A 220 1.99 -23.33 -9.80
N LEU A 221 0.98 -24.15 -9.51
CA LEU A 221 -0.35 -24.10 -10.12
C LEU A 221 -1.05 -22.74 -9.89
N LYS A 222 -0.88 -22.17 -8.71
CA LYS A 222 -1.38 -20.82 -8.40
C LYS A 222 -0.68 -19.72 -9.21
N LYS A 223 0.58 -19.90 -9.58
CA LYS A 223 1.31 -18.97 -10.46
C LYS A 223 0.90 -19.12 -11.93
N LEU A 224 0.51 -20.32 -12.36
CA LEU A 224 -0.03 -20.59 -13.72
C LEU A 224 -1.41 -19.98 -13.93
N ARG A 225 -2.22 -19.88 -12.86
CA ARG A 225 -3.49 -19.15 -12.90
C ARG A 225 -3.23 -17.66 -13.08
N PHE A 226 -3.29 -17.20 -14.32
CA PHE A 226 -3.24 -15.77 -14.68
C PHE A 226 -4.49 -15.01 -14.25
N GLU A 227 -5.61 -15.71 -14.06
CA GLU A 227 -6.83 -15.15 -13.51
C GLU A 227 -6.72 -15.06 -11.99
N SER A 228 -6.49 -13.84 -11.50
CA SER A 228 -6.99 -13.49 -10.19
C SER A 228 -8.51 -13.57 -10.30
N PRO A 229 -9.21 -14.40 -9.49
CA PRO A 229 -10.66 -14.37 -9.50
C PRO A 229 -11.06 -12.91 -9.29
N SER A 230 -11.90 -12.39 -10.20
CA SER A 230 -12.56 -11.11 -10.00
C SER A 230 -13.13 -11.13 -8.60
N ARG A 231 -12.56 -10.34 -7.69
CA ARG A 231 -13.17 -10.14 -6.38
C ARG A 231 -14.33 -9.19 -6.61
N ALA A 232 -15.40 -9.68 -7.23
CA ALA A 232 -16.71 -9.09 -7.04
C ALA A 232 -16.99 -9.19 -5.53
N ARG A 233 -16.73 -8.09 -4.83
CA ARG A 233 -16.72 -8.05 -3.37
C ARG A 233 -18.17 -7.92 -2.94
N ALA A 234 -18.91 -9.01 -2.93
CA ALA A 234 -20.30 -8.97 -2.52
C ALA A 234 -20.40 -8.37 -1.11
N ILE A 235 -21.16 -7.28 -0.97
CA ILE A 235 -21.30 -6.54 0.28
C ILE A 235 -22.60 -6.99 0.94
N ARG A 236 -22.54 -7.27 2.25
CA ARG A 236 -23.74 -7.54 3.04
C ARG A 236 -24.31 -6.23 3.54
N ALA A 237 -25.56 -5.97 3.19
CA ALA A 237 -26.36 -4.88 3.73
C ALA A 237 -26.78 -5.15 5.17
N ALA A 238 -27.21 -4.10 5.89
CA ALA A 238 -27.64 -4.19 7.28
C ALA A 238 -28.89 -5.07 7.48
N ASP A 239 -29.72 -5.22 6.45
CA ASP A 239 -30.88 -6.11 6.39
C ASP A 239 -30.52 -7.59 6.10
N GLY A 240 -29.22 -7.89 5.93
CA GLY A 240 -28.71 -9.23 5.65
C GLY A 240 -28.63 -9.60 4.15
N ARG A 241 -29.06 -8.73 3.23
CA ARG A 241 -28.97 -9.00 1.78
C ARG A 241 -27.54 -8.90 1.27
N VAL A 242 -27.17 -9.78 0.33
CA VAL A 242 -25.85 -9.80 -0.30
C VAL A 242 -25.95 -9.14 -1.67
N VAL A 243 -25.27 -8.00 -1.85
CA VAL A 243 -25.30 -7.23 -3.10
C VAL A 243 -23.96 -7.36 -3.82
N SER A 244 -23.98 -7.98 -5.00
CA SER A 244 -22.80 -8.21 -5.84
C SER A 244 -22.65 -7.20 -6.98
N GLU A 245 -23.73 -6.51 -7.37
CA GLU A 245 -23.74 -5.52 -8.45
C GLU A 245 -23.13 -4.19 -8.02
N MET A 246 -22.38 -3.54 -8.90
CA MET A 246 -21.62 -2.31 -8.59
C MET A 246 -22.55 -1.15 -8.17
N ASP A 247 -23.64 -0.94 -8.89
CA ASP A 247 -24.59 0.15 -8.61
C ASP A 247 -25.28 -0.06 -7.24
N GLY A 248 -25.65 -1.31 -6.93
CA GLY A 248 -26.21 -1.65 -5.63
C GLY A 248 -25.21 -1.50 -4.48
N GLN A 249 -23.92 -1.78 -4.72
CA GLN A 249 -22.87 -1.53 -3.73
C GLN A 249 -22.67 -0.03 -3.50
N MET A 250 -22.67 0.79 -4.55
CA MET A 250 -22.55 2.25 -4.44
C MET A 250 -23.74 2.86 -3.68
N ALA A 251 -24.96 2.41 -3.95
CA ALA A 251 -26.16 2.85 -3.22
C ALA A 251 -26.09 2.49 -1.73
N LEU A 252 -25.65 1.27 -1.39
CA LEU A 252 -25.44 0.85 -0.01
C LEU A 252 -24.38 1.68 0.71
N TRP A 253 -23.27 1.98 0.02
CA TRP A 253 -22.24 2.86 0.58
C TRP A 253 -22.77 4.29 0.77
N ALA A 254 -23.53 4.83 -0.17
CA ALA A 254 -24.13 6.15 -0.06
C ALA A 254 -25.07 6.26 1.14
N GLU A 255 -25.93 5.25 1.36
CA GLU A 255 -26.81 5.20 2.52
C GLU A 255 -26.01 5.10 3.83
N TYR A 256 -25.03 4.18 3.90
CA TYR A 256 -24.19 4.00 5.08
C TYR A 256 -23.39 5.26 5.45
N PHE A 257 -22.74 5.89 4.47
CA PHE A 257 -21.99 7.14 4.70
C PHE A 257 -22.94 8.29 5.03
N GLY A 258 -24.11 8.38 4.37
CA GLY A 258 -25.14 9.35 4.72
C GLY A 258 -25.52 9.26 6.19
N GLN A 259 -25.84 8.04 6.67
CA GLN A 259 -26.15 7.79 8.07
C GLN A 259 -24.99 8.17 8.99
N LEU A 260 -23.75 7.80 8.64
CA LEU A 260 -22.55 8.06 9.43
C LEU A 260 -22.31 9.56 9.70
N PHE A 261 -22.68 10.44 8.76
CA PHE A 261 -22.52 11.89 8.89
C PHE A 261 -23.73 12.63 9.46
N THR A 262 -24.88 11.96 9.62
CA THR A 262 -26.07 12.51 10.30
C THR A 262 -26.14 12.22 11.80
N VAL A 263 -25.32 11.31 12.33
CA VAL A 263 -25.26 11.06 13.77
C VAL A 263 -24.30 12.06 14.41
N ASP A 264 -24.81 12.89 15.34
CA ASP A 264 -23.96 13.78 16.14
C ASP A 264 -22.85 12.97 16.84
N PRO A 265 -21.60 13.48 16.89
CA PRO A 265 -20.53 12.82 17.62
C PRO A 265 -20.98 12.63 19.08
N PRO A 266 -20.70 11.48 19.73
CA PRO A 266 -21.09 11.27 21.12
C PRO A 266 -20.29 12.21 22.03
N ILE A 267 -20.79 13.42 22.19
CA ILE A 267 -20.33 14.43 23.14
C ILE A 267 -21.34 14.41 24.28
N GLY A 268 -21.14 13.53 25.27
CA GLY A 268 -22.01 13.53 26.44
C GLY A 268 -21.89 12.30 27.29
N GLN A 269 -20.94 12.32 28.23
CA GLN A 269 -20.94 11.71 29.57
C GLN A 269 -19.52 11.30 30.00
N LEU A 270 -18.57 12.24 30.10
CA LEU A 270 -17.32 11.96 30.82
C LEU A 270 -16.85 13.04 31.79
N TYR A 271 -17.65 14.07 32.09
CA TYR A 271 -17.35 15.00 33.17
C TYR A 271 -18.66 15.44 33.83
N THR A 272 -18.66 15.54 35.16
CA THR A 272 -19.77 15.95 36.07
C THR A 272 -20.58 14.85 36.78
N THR A 273 -19.93 13.81 37.29
CA THR A 273 -20.42 13.14 38.52
C THR A 273 -19.25 12.83 39.43
N GLY A 274 -18.85 13.80 40.26
CA GLY A 274 -17.79 13.58 41.22
C GLY A 274 -17.23 14.84 41.86
N LEU A 275 -18.05 15.85 42.15
CA LEU A 275 -17.72 16.93 43.08
C LEU A 275 -19.03 17.50 43.64
N GLN A 276 -19.54 16.87 44.71
CA GLN A 276 -20.21 17.57 45.83
C GLN A 276 -20.52 16.58 46.97
N THR A 277 -19.78 16.80 48.07
CA THR A 277 -20.18 16.77 49.48
C THR A 277 -20.66 15.46 50.12
N SER A 278 -19.83 14.93 51.02
CA SER A 278 -20.13 14.85 52.45
C SER A 278 -18.86 15.11 53.25
#